data_AF-A0A832FM19-F1
#
_entry.id   AF-A0A832FM19-F1
#
_cell.length_a   1.000
_cell.length_b   1.000
_cell.length_c   1.000
_cell.angle_alpha   90.00
_cell.angle_beta   90.00
_cell.angle_gamma   90.00
#
_symmetry.space_group_name_H-M   'P 1'
#
loop_
_entity.id
_entity.type
_entity.pdbx_description
1 polymer ?
#
loop_
_entity_poly.entity_id
_entity_poly.type
_entity_poly.pdbx_seq_one_letter_code
_entity_poly.pdbx_strand_id
1 'polypeptide(L)'
;MEYNFALVLGGGKFGTLALKALVRRCRRVIVVDKDPNCPASKALRMVCSDPSRCEIGAGLVLGDAVTYATEIMRGGKIPEIIIPAIPGNSMAMIFARWLSEIGFSVEPDPESFEEASVEVSKDIVLIEDKKSGTLVLSYAKGFACNPWCDELEVCPVTGKKVTPIYSILTSVGFCANRSIFRSTLINRGVGALDGNEVYSELVKLPKDTEKYTLCVGAACNCHGIITFLRCSKTAKS
;
A
#
# COMPACT_ATOMS: atom_id res chain seq x y z
N MET A 1 19.95 -14.56 0.59
CA MET A 1 19.06 -13.39 0.38
C MET A 1 17.77 -13.68 1.09
N GLU A 2 17.19 -12.67 1.73
CA GLU A 2 15.99 -12.75 2.57
C GLU A 2 14.70 -12.78 1.74
N TYR A 3 14.70 -12.11 0.58
CA TYR A 3 13.56 -12.08 -0.35
C TYR A 3 13.99 -12.43 -1.78
N ASN A 4 13.10 -12.98 -2.59
CA ASN A 4 13.34 -13.22 -4.01
C ASN A 4 12.89 -12.04 -4.89
N PHE A 5 11.72 -11.45 -4.62
CA PHE A 5 11.19 -10.37 -5.44
C PHE A 5 10.46 -9.31 -4.61
N ALA A 6 10.97 -8.08 -4.67
CA ALA A 6 10.36 -6.91 -4.06
C ALA A 6 9.87 -5.92 -5.11
N LEU A 7 8.65 -5.42 -4.94
CA LEU A 7 8.08 -4.36 -5.77
C LEU A 7 7.95 -3.07 -4.96
N VAL A 8 8.61 -2.01 -5.41
CA VAL A 8 8.55 -0.68 -4.80
C VAL A 8 7.70 0.23 -5.69
N LEU A 9 6.53 0.64 -5.18
CA LEU A 9 5.61 1.51 -5.89
C LEU A 9 6.05 2.96 -5.64
N GLY A 10 6.78 3.57 -6.56
CA GLY A 10 7.31 4.94 -6.46
C GLY A 10 8.78 4.99 -6.05
N GLY A 11 9.55 5.83 -6.74
CA GLY A 11 10.98 6.06 -6.58
C GLY A 11 11.33 7.34 -5.81
N GLY A 12 10.38 7.94 -5.11
CA GLY A 12 10.57 9.11 -4.24
C GLY A 12 11.41 8.83 -2.99
N LYS A 13 11.24 9.64 -1.93
CA LYS A 13 12.00 9.51 -0.67
C LYS A 13 11.90 8.10 -0.07
N PHE A 14 10.68 7.62 0.19
CA PHE A 14 10.46 6.31 0.82
C PHE A 14 10.84 5.15 -0.10
N GLY A 15 10.56 5.25 -1.40
CA GLY A 15 10.99 4.25 -2.37
C GLY A 15 12.50 4.11 -2.46
N THR A 16 13.24 5.23 -2.37
CA THR A 16 14.70 5.23 -2.32
C THR A 16 15.23 4.58 -1.05
N LEU A 17 14.60 4.83 0.10
CA LEU A 17 14.95 4.17 1.36
C LEU A 17 14.72 2.66 1.26
N ALA A 18 13.59 2.23 0.69
CA ALA A 18 13.27 0.83 0.45
C ALA A 18 14.28 0.15 -0.46
N LEU A 19 14.61 0.78 -1.60
CA LEU A 19 15.64 0.29 -2.51
C LEU A 19 16.97 0.07 -1.78
N LYS A 20 17.44 1.07 -1.02
CA LYS A 20 18.70 0.97 -0.26
C LYS A 20 18.65 -0.15 0.79
N ALA A 21 17.50 -0.34 1.43
CA ALA A 21 17.30 -1.41 2.40
C ALA A 21 17.34 -2.81 1.73
N LEU A 22 16.80 -2.94 0.52
CA LEU A 22 16.55 -4.24 -0.11
C LEU A 22 17.63 -4.70 -1.06
N VAL A 23 18.44 -3.81 -1.63
CA VAL A 23 19.34 -4.16 -2.75
C VAL A 23 20.39 -5.23 -2.42
N ARG A 24 20.69 -5.47 -1.13
CA ARG A 24 21.56 -6.58 -0.67
C ARG A 24 20.80 -7.73 0.02
N ARG A 25 19.50 -7.56 0.25
CA ARG A 25 18.64 -8.50 0.97
C ARG A 25 17.66 -9.21 0.04
N CYS A 26 17.40 -8.67 -1.14
CA CYS A 26 16.45 -9.19 -2.11
C CYS A 26 17.13 -9.55 -3.43
N ARG A 27 16.78 -10.70 -4.01
CA ARG A 27 17.31 -11.15 -5.32
C ARG A 27 16.95 -10.19 -6.43
N ARG A 28 15.74 -9.66 -6.41
CA ARG A 28 15.25 -8.73 -7.43
C ARG A 28 14.42 -7.62 -6.80
N VAL A 29 14.87 -6.38 -6.97
CA VAL A 29 14.10 -5.19 -6.55
C VAL A 29 13.67 -4.43 -7.79
N ILE A 30 12.36 -4.25 -7.98
CA ILE A 30 11.84 -3.40 -9.05
C ILE A 30 11.22 -2.16 -8.43
N VAL A 31 11.77 -1.00 -8.78
CA VAL A 31 11.17 0.30 -8.47
C VAL A 31 10.37 0.73 -9.70
N VAL A 32 9.13 1.17 -9.51
CA VAL A 32 8.31 1.71 -10.60
C VAL A 32 8.04 3.18 -10.33
N ASP A 33 8.37 4.07 -11.27
CA ASP A 33 8.09 5.50 -11.15
C ASP A 33 7.79 6.09 -12.54
N LYS A 34 7.00 7.16 -12.58
CA LYS A 34 6.71 7.92 -13.82
C LYS A 34 7.87 8.85 -14.18
N ASP A 35 8.65 9.30 -13.19
CA ASP A 35 9.79 10.20 -13.39
C ASP A 35 11.10 9.42 -13.60
N PRO A 36 11.72 9.49 -14.80
CA PRO A 36 13.03 8.87 -15.04
C PRO A 36 14.16 9.45 -14.17
N ASN A 37 13.97 10.63 -13.60
CA ASN A 37 14.93 11.32 -12.74
C ASN A 37 14.59 11.24 -11.25
N CYS A 38 13.66 10.35 -10.87
CA CYS A 38 13.28 10.15 -9.48
C CYS A 38 14.50 9.84 -8.58
N PRO A 39 14.46 10.16 -7.28
CA PRO A 39 15.57 9.90 -6.36
C PRO A 39 16.12 8.46 -6.40
N ALA A 40 15.26 7.46 -6.59
CA ALA A 40 15.67 6.06 -6.69
C ALA A 40 16.49 5.78 -7.97
N SER A 41 16.21 6.47 -9.09
CA SER A 41 16.97 6.27 -10.33
C SER A 41 18.44 6.66 -10.17
N LYS A 42 18.70 7.74 -9.42
CA LYS A 42 20.07 8.16 -9.05
C LYS A 42 20.76 7.13 -8.16
N ALA A 43 20.04 6.59 -7.16
CA ALA A 43 20.56 5.56 -6.29
C ALA A 43 20.88 4.26 -7.05
N LEU A 44 20.06 3.87 -8.03
CA LEU A 44 20.29 2.69 -8.85
C LEU A 44 21.58 2.78 -9.67
N ARG A 45 21.88 3.95 -10.27
CA ARG A 45 23.14 4.18 -11.02
C ARG A 45 24.40 3.95 -10.17
N MET A 46 24.29 4.10 -8.85
CA MET A 46 25.39 3.84 -7.92
C MET A 46 25.51 2.37 -7.53
N VAL A 47 24.48 1.56 -7.79
CA VAL A 47 24.39 0.17 -7.33
C VAL A 47 24.43 -0.85 -8.47
N CYS A 48 24.04 -0.46 -9.69
CA CYS A 48 24.09 -1.31 -10.87
C CYS A 48 24.55 -0.49 -12.10
N SER A 49 25.69 -0.85 -12.66
CA SER A 49 26.27 -0.18 -13.85
C SER A 49 25.52 -0.50 -15.15
N ASP A 50 24.73 -1.58 -15.19
CA ASP A 50 23.83 -1.91 -16.31
C ASP A 50 22.52 -2.58 -15.82
N PRO A 51 21.40 -1.83 -15.71
CA PRO A 51 20.10 -2.35 -15.29
C PRO A 51 19.47 -3.37 -16.26
N SER A 52 19.92 -3.42 -17.53
CA SER A 52 19.33 -4.27 -18.57
C SER A 52 19.81 -5.73 -18.53
N ARG A 53 20.86 -6.01 -17.74
CA ARG A 53 21.52 -7.32 -17.66
C ARG A 53 21.32 -8.07 -16.35
N CYS A 54 20.53 -7.54 -15.43
CA CYS A 54 20.42 -8.09 -14.08
C CYS A 54 19.11 -8.87 -13.85
N GLU A 55 19.17 -10.18 -14.02
CA GLU A 55 18.17 -11.11 -13.44
C GLU A 55 18.22 -11.12 -11.89
N ILE A 56 19.37 -10.69 -11.34
CA ILE A 56 19.64 -10.46 -9.93
C ILE A 56 20.08 -9.02 -9.78
N GLY A 57 19.43 -8.25 -8.91
CA GLY A 57 19.78 -6.84 -8.66
C GLY A 57 18.55 -5.94 -8.55
N ALA A 58 18.78 -4.64 -8.75
CA ALA A 58 17.73 -3.65 -8.67
C ALA A 58 17.56 -2.90 -9.99
N GLY A 59 16.31 -2.62 -10.38
CA GLY A 59 15.97 -1.94 -11.62
C GLY A 59 14.87 -0.89 -11.45
N LEU A 60 14.81 0.05 -12.40
CA LEU A 60 13.74 1.03 -12.54
C LEU A 60 12.87 0.67 -13.73
N VAL A 61 11.57 0.61 -13.54
CA VAL A 61 10.58 0.56 -14.61
C VAL A 61 9.91 1.93 -14.70
N LEU A 62 9.92 2.52 -15.89
CA LEU A 62 9.22 3.77 -16.15
C LEU A 62 7.75 3.49 -16.42
N GLY A 63 6.87 4.07 -15.62
CA GLY A 63 5.44 3.91 -15.81
C GLY A 63 4.61 4.14 -14.55
N ASP A 64 3.32 3.85 -14.67
CA ASP A 64 2.39 3.91 -13.55
C ASP A 64 2.55 2.67 -12.66
N ALA A 65 2.88 2.88 -11.39
CA ALA A 65 3.18 1.79 -10.45
C ALA A 65 1.99 0.86 -10.20
N VAL A 66 0.77 1.40 -10.17
CA VAL A 66 -0.45 0.61 -9.97
C VAL A 66 -0.69 -0.28 -11.18
N THR A 67 -0.56 0.28 -12.37
CA THR A 67 -0.67 -0.45 -13.65
C THR A 67 0.33 -1.59 -13.74
N TYR A 68 1.61 -1.30 -13.47
CA TYR A 68 2.65 -2.33 -13.49
C TYR A 68 2.37 -3.44 -12.48
N ALA A 69 1.96 -3.09 -11.25
CA ALA A 69 1.65 -4.05 -10.20
C ALA A 69 0.52 -5.01 -10.61
N THR A 70 -0.58 -4.49 -11.16
CA THR A 70 -1.70 -5.34 -11.60
C THR A 70 -1.31 -6.23 -12.78
N GLU A 71 -0.56 -5.70 -13.76
CA GLU A 71 -0.14 -6.47 -14.94
C GLU A 71 0.77 -7.65 -14.58
N ILE A 72 1.78 -7.44 -13.73
CA ILE A 72 2.67 -8.54 -13.34
C ILE A 72 1.94 -9.59 -12.51
N MET A 73 1.04 -9.18 -11.61
CA MET A 73 0.29 -10.11 -10.77
C MET A 73 -0.71 -10.94 -11.60
N ARG A 74 -1.37 -10.34 -12.59
CA ARG A 74 -2.19 -11.07 -13.57
C ARG A 74 -1.37 -12.04 -14.40
N GLY A 75 -0.14 -11.65 -14.75
CA GLY A 75 0.83 -12.51 -15.44
C GLY A 75 1.46 -13.60 -14.56
N GLY A 76 0.99 -13.79 -13.33
CA GLY A 76 1.48 -14.82 -12.40
C GLY A 76 2.81 -14.49 -11.70
N LYS A 77 3.31 -13.26 -11.85
CA LYS A 77 4.53 -12.80 -11.18
C LYS A 77 4.17 -12.04 -9.92
N ILE A 78 4.14 -12.76 -8.80
CA ILE A 78 3.74 -12.21 -7.50
C ILE A 78 4.99 -11.72 -6.75
N PRO A 79 5.07 -10.43 -6.38
CA PRO A 79 6.11 -9.98 -5.48
C PRO A 79 5.93 -10.60 -4.09
N GLU A 80 7.02 -10.99 -3.43
CA GLU A 80 6.96 -11.45 -2.04
C GLU A 80 6.63 -10.28 -1.10
N ILE A 81 7.16 -9.10 -1.41
CA ILE A 81 6.90 -7.88 -0.64
C ILE A 81 6.57 -6.71 -1.56
N ILE A 82 5.62 -5.88 -1.13
CA ILE A 82 5.21 -4.66 -1.81
C ILE A 82 5.44 -3.46 -0.89
N ILE A 83 6.12 -2.44 -1.41
CA ILE A 83 6.41 -1.21 -0.68
C ILE A 83 5.52 -0.10 -1.26
N PRO A 84 4.48 0.35 -0.52
CA PRO A 84 3.59 1.40 -0.97
C PRO A 84 4.24 2.79 -0.79
N ALA A 85 4.96 3.27 -1.79
CA ALA A 85 5.71 4.54 -1.72
C ALA A 85 5.20 5.64 -2.69
N ILE A 86 4.00 5.46 -3.26
CA ILE A 86 3.27 6.50 -3.99
C ILE A 86 2.24 7.19 -3.07
N PRO A 87 1.85 8.44 -3.35
CA PRO A 87 0.80 9.12 -2.59
C PRO A 87 -0.55 8.39 -2.62
N GLY A 88 -1.31 8.49 -1.53
CA GLY A 88 -2.63 7.88 -1.38
C GLY A 88 -2.59 6.39 -1.00
N ASN A 89 -3.75 5.73 -1.04
CA ASN A 89 -3.88 4.32 -0.71
C ASN A 89 -3.58 3.43 -1.93
N SER A 90 -2.29 3.16 -2.16
CA SER A 90 -1.87 2.36 -3.32
C SER A 90 -2.50 0.97 -3.40
N MET A 91 -2.84 0.33 -2.27
CA MET A 91 -3.53 -0.95 -2.28
C MET A 91 -4.95 -0.80 -2.82
N ALA A 92 -5.71 0.19 -2.35
CA ALA A 92 -7.03 0.49 -2.90
C ALA A 92 -6.97 0.81 -4.40
N MET A 93 -5.93 1.52 -4.85
CA MET A 93 -5.73 1.78 -6.28
C MET A 93 -5.48 0.50 -7.09
N ILE A 94 -4.67 -0.43 -6.58
CA ILE A 94 -4.44 -1.75 -7.20
C ILE A 94 -5.74 -2.54 -7.28
N PHE A 95 -6.52 -2.58 -6.20
CA PHE A 95 -7.81 -3.27 -6.16
C PHE A 95 -8.81 -2.65 -7.14
N ALA A 96 -8.94 -1.32 -7.15
CA ALA A 96 -9.82 -0.61 -8.07
C ALA A 96 -9.46 -0.92 -9.53
N ARG A 97 -8.17 -0.84 -9.88
CA ARG A 97 -7.70 -1.18 -11.23
C ARG A 97 -7.96 -2.64 -11.57
N TRP A 98 -7.65 -3.56 -10.66
CA TRP A 98 -7.88 -4.99 -10.87
C TRP A 98 -9.35 -5.28 -11.18
N LEU A 99 -10.27 -4.68 -10.43
CA LEU A 99 -11.71 -4.80 -10.64
C LEU A 99 -12.16 -4.18 -11.96
N SER A 100 -11.67 -2.99 -12.31
CA SER A 100 -11.98 -2.37 -13.59
C SER A 100 -11.55 -3.22 -14.79
N GLU A 101 -10.40 -3.88 -14.70
CA GLU A 101 -9.91 -4.80 -15.75
C GLU A 101 -10.77 -6.07 -15.89
N ILE A 102 -11.60 -6.43 -14.90
CA ILE A 102 -12.57 -7.54 -15.00
C ILE A 102 -14.01 -7.07 -15.14
N GLY A 103 -14.23 -5.81 -15.56
CA GLY A 103 -15.55 -5.30 -15.93
C GLY A 103 -16.36 -4.77 -14.76
N PHE A 104 -15.72 -4.13 -13.77
CA PHE A 104 -16.41 -3.39 -12.71
C PHE A 104 -16.14 -1.89 -12.80
N SER A 105 -17.18 -1.07 -12.64
CA SER A 105 -17.02 0.32 -12.22
C SER A 105 -16.70 0.35 -10.73
N VAL A 106 -15.69 1.13 -10.34
CA VAL A 106 -15.24 1.28 -8.96
C VAL A 106 -15.20 2.76 -8.61
N GLU A 107 -15.97 3.15 -7.60
CA GLU A 107 -16.12 4.53 -7.16
C GLU A 107 -15.97 4.61 -5.64
N PRO A 108 -15.61 5.79 -5.08
CA PRO A 108 -15.66 6.00 -3.63
C PRO A 108 -17.05 5.72 -3.07
N ASP A 109 -17.12 5.08 -1.89
CA ASP A 109 -18.37 4.84 -1.17
C ASP A 109 -18.53 5.82 0.01
N PRO A 110 -19.31 6.90 -0.14
CA PRO A 110 -19.48 7.89 0.92
C PRO A 110 -20.22 7.35 2.15
N GLU A 111 -21.10 6.37 1.99
CA GLU A 111 -21.89 5.82 3.11
C GLU A 111 -20.99 5.05 4.10
N SER A 112 -20.25 4.05 3.61
CA SER A 112 -19.28 3.33 4.46
C SER A 112 -18.18 4.25 5.01
N PHE A 113 -17.80 5.29 4.25
CA PHE A 113 -16.84 6.30 4.72
C PHE A 113 -17.36 7.08 5.93
N GLU A 114 -18.61 7.57 5.89
CA GLU A 114 -19.18 8.37 6.98
C GLU A 114 -19.42 7.49 8.22
N GLU A 115 -19.87 6.25 8.05
CA GLU A 115 -19.97 5.28 9.15
C GLU A 115 -18.62 5.07 9.84
N ALA A 116 -17.57 4.82 9.05
CA ALA A 116 -16.22 4.67 9.58
C ALA A 116 -15.68 5.94 10.24
N SER A 117 -16.00 7.12 9.69
CA SER A 117 -15.60 8.41 10.25
C SER A 117 -16.18 8.64 11.64
N VAL A 118 -17.39 8.13 11.91
CA VAL A 118 -18.05 8.24 13.23
C VAL A 118 -17.49 7.23 14.23
N GLU A 119 -17.23 5.99 13.80
CA GLU A 119 -16.77 4.91 14.68
C GLU A 119 -15.30 5.03 15.08
N VAL A 120 -14.44 5.52 14.18
CA VAL A 120 -13.02 5.69 14.48
C VAL A 120 -12.80 6.91 15.36
N SER A 121 -12.06 6.72 16.47
CA SER A 121 -11.71 7.81 17.39
C SER A 121 -11.06 8.99 16.65
N LYS A 122 -11.64 10.18 16.82
CA LYS A 122 -11.12 11.43 16.24
C LYS A 122 -9.71 11.76 16.73
N ASP A 123 -9.25 11.18 17.83
CA ASP A 123 -7.88 11.35 18.34
C ASP A 123 -6.82 10.77 17.40
N ILE A 124 -7.17 9.79 16.56
CA ILE A 124 -6.25 9.18 15.59
C ILE A 124 -6.53 9.55 14.13
N VAL A 125 -7.66 10.18 13.82
CA VAL A 125 -7.97 10.62 12.44
C VAL A 125 -7.09 11.80 12.01
N LEU A 126 -6.17 11.58 11.07
CA LEU A 126 -5.27 12.61 10.55
C LEU A 126 -5.86 13.35 9.35
N ILE A 127 -6.44 12.62 8.38
CA ILE A 127 -7.05 13.19 7.17
C ILE A 127 -8.36 12.46 6.89
N GLU A 128 -9.37 13.24 6.53
CA GLU A 128 -10.66 12.79 6.03
C GLU A 128 -10.83 13.30 4.59
N ASP A 129 -10.56 12.45 3.60
CA ASP A 129 -10.75 12.79 2.19
C ASP A 129 -12.03 12.15 1.66
N LYS A 130 -13.14 12.88 1.82
CA LYS A 130 -14.46 12.47 1.33
C LYS A 130 -14.48 12.24 -0.18
N LYS A 131 -13.66 12.98 -0.94
CA LYS A 131 -13.66 12.90 -2.41
C LYS A 131 -13.10 11.57 -2.88
N SER A 132 -12.05 11.07 -2.23
CA SER A 132 -11.47 9.75 -2.53
C SER A 132 -12.03 8.64 -1.66
N GLY A 133 -12.94 8.94 -0.73
CA GLY A 133 -13.46 7.98 0.26
C GLY A 133 -12.34 7.41 1.13
N THR A 134 -11.35 8.22 1.51
CA THR A 134 -10.14 7.77 2.21
C THR A 134 -9.99 8.39 3.59
N LEU A 135 -9.79 7.54 4.60
CA LEU A 135 -9.39 7.93 5.95
C LEU A 135 -7.91 7.63 6.17
N VAL A 136 -7.16 8.61 6.65
CA VAL A 136 -5.78 8.44 7.10
C VAL A 136 -5.75 8.56 8.61
N LEU A 137 -5.18 7.56 9.28
CA LEU A 137 -5.06 7.46 10.72
C LEU A 137 -3.61 7.56 11.15
N SER A 138 -3.34 8.29 12.21
CA SER A 138 -2.00 8.48 12.78
C SER A 138 -2.07 8.91 14.23
N TYR A 139 -1.24 8.30 15.08
CA TYR A 139 -0.94 8.83 16.41
C TYR A 139 0.04 10.02 16.36
N ALA A 140 0.75 10.20 15.25
CA ALA A 140 1.71 11.27 15.05
C ALA A 140 1.03 12.55 14.52
N LYS A 141 0.20 13.15 15.37
CA LYS A 141 -0.48 14.42 15.06
C LYS A 141 0.30 15.61 15.61
N GLY A 142 0.70 16.51 14.73
CA GLY A 142 1.36 17.76 15.12
C GLY A 142 2.82 17.63 15.54
N PHE A 143 3.46 16.48 15.29
CA PHE A 143 4.90 16.29 15.52
C PHE A 143 5.52 15.35 14.48
N ALA A 144 6.84 15.43 14.32
CA ALA A 144 7.58 14.49 13.48
C ALA A 144 7.91 13.22 14.27
N CYS A 145 7.57 12.06 13.71
CA CYS A 145 7.98 10.78 14.26
C CYS A 145 9.50 10.69 14.43
N ASN A 146 9.95 10.01 15.49
CA ASN A 146 11.33 9.58 15.58
C ASN A 146 11.66 8.70 14.36
N PRO A 147 12.64 9.05 13.52
CA PRO A 147 13.03 8.23 12.36
C PRO A 147 13.57 6.84 12.78
N TRP A 148 13.90 6.67 14.05
CA TRP A 148 14.34 5.43 14.68
C TRP A 148 13.23 4.72 15.47
N CYS A 149 11.95 5.02 15.19
CA CYS A 149 10.82 4.35 15.82
C CYS A 149 10.63 2.94 15.25
N ASP A 150 10.66 1.94 16.14
CA ASP A 150 10.42 0.53 15.82
C ASP A 150 8.96 0.10 16.14
N GLU A 151 8.00 1.03 16.03
CA GLU A 151 6.56 0.76 16.21
C GLU A 151 6.18 0.14 17.57
N LEU A 152 6.82 0.63 18.63
CA LEU A 152 6.64 0.17 20.01
C LEU A 152 5.22 0.41 20.52
N GLU A 153 4.80 -0.40 21.51
CA GLU A 153 3.52 -0.22 22.22
C GLU A 153 3.43 1.12 22.97
N VAL A 154 4.56 1.75 23.26
CA VAL A 154 4.65 3.08 23.88
C VAL A 154 5.40 4.01 22.93
N CYS A 155 4.77 5.12 22.57
CA CYS A 155 5.37 6.10 21.67
C CYS A 155 6.61 6.72 22.34
N PRO A 156 7.81 6.66 21.72
CA PRO A 156 9.02 7.21 22.33
C PRO A 156 9.05 8.74 22.37
N VAL A 157 8.17 9.40 21.61
CA VAL A 157 8.07 10.87 21.58
C VAL A 157 7.06 11.38 22.61
N THR A 158 5.90 10.72 22.74
CA THR A 158 4.80 11.22 23.57
C THR A 158 4.66 10.47 24.91
N GLY A 159 5.32 9.33 25.08
CA GLY A 159 5.18 8.45 26.24
C GLY A 159 3.83 7.73 26.35
N LYS A 160 2.94 7.90 25.37
CA LYS A 160 1.58 7.31 25.39
C LYS A 160 1.59 5.88 24.86
N LYS A 161 0.79 5.01 25.48
CA LYS A 161 0.48 3.68 24.93
C LYS A 161 -0.32 3.82 23.63
N VAL A 162 0.04 3.06 22.61
CA VAL A 162 -0.67 2.99 21.33
C VAL A 162 -1.48 1.71 21.25
N THR A 163 -2.72 1.82 20.77
CA THR A 163 -3.50 0.66 20.32
C THR A 163 -3.18 0.47 18.85
N PRO A 164 -2.72 -0.71 18.40
CA PRO A 164 -2.34 -0.88 17.00
C PRO A 164 -3.46 -0.48 16.04
N ILE A 165 -3.19 0.46 15.13
CA ILE A 165 -4.18 0.91 14.14
C ILE A 165 -4.65 -0.25 13.26
N TYR A 166 -3.76 -1.19 12.94
CA TYR A 166 -4.14 -2.43 12.26
C TYR A 166 -5.24 -3.20 13.01
N SER A 167 -5.14 -3.32 14.34
CA SER A 167 -6.18 -3.97 15.16
C SER A 167 -7.48 -3.19 15.14
N ILE A 168 -7.43 -1.86 15.17
CA ILE A 168 -8.62 -1.00 15.05
C ILE A 168 -9.31 -1.27 13.71
N LEU A 169 -8.60 -1.13 12.59
CA LEU A 169 -9.17 -1.30 11.25
C LEU A 169 -9.71 -2.71 10.96
N THR A 170 -9.16 -3.74 11.61
CA THR A 170 -9.63 -5.13 11.46
C THR A 170 -10.80 -5.48 12.39
N SER A 171 -10.93 -4.78 13.52
CA SER A 171 -11.98 -5.02 14.51
C SER A 171 -13.33 -4.39 14.15
N VAL A 172 -13.33 -3.34 13.33
CA VAL A 172 -14.53 -2.58 13.03
C VAL A 172 -15.19 -3.06 11.73
N GLY A 173 -16.52 -3.06 11.71
CA GLY A 173 -17.37 -3.66 10.68
C GLY A 173 -17.78 -2.72 9.55
N PHE A 174 -16.90 -1.83 9.09
CA PHE A 174 -17.24 -0.72 8.18
C PHE A 174 -17.81 -1.11 6.81
N CYS A 175 -17.67 -2.37 6.38
CA CYS A 175 -18.12 -2.82 5.06
C CYS A 175 -18.21 -4.34 5.00
N ALA A 176 -19.04 -4.82 4.07
CA ALA A 176 -19.30 -6.24 3.86
C ALA A 176 -18.06 -7.01 3.36
N ASN A 177 -17.25 -6.40 2.47
CA ASN A 177 -16.01 -6.98 1.97
C ASN A 177 -14.83 -6.12 2.40
N ARG A 178 -13.77 -6.76 2.90
CA ARG A 178 -12.61 -6.04 3.45
C ARG A 178 -11.30 -6.73 3.11
N SER A 179 -10.30 -5.93 2.76
CA SER A 179 -8.92 -6.36 2.62
C SER A 179 -8.02 -5.36 3.33
N ILE A 180 -7.69 -5.67 4.59
CA ILE A 180 -6.87 -4.82 5.46
C ILE A 180 -5.52 -5.50 5.69
N PHE A 181 -4.47 -4.90 5.16
CA PHE A 181 -3.12 -5.46 5.18
C PHE A 181 -2.30 -4.92 6.36
N ARG A 182 -1.54 -5.80 6.99
CA ARG A 182 -0.59 -5.38 8.02
C ARG A 182 0.68 -4.86 7.34
N SER A 183 0.98 -3.60 7.57
CA SER A 183 2.27 -3.00 7.21
C SER A 183 3.31 -3.37 8.24
N THR A 184 4.40 -4.01 7.80
CA THR A 184 5.53 -4.41 8.64
C THR A 184 6.78 -3.68 8.21
N LEU A 185 7.60 -3.24 9.16
CA LEU A 185 8.86 -2.57 8.85
C LEU A 185 9.87 -3.58 8.29
N ILE A 186 10.30 -3.36 7.05
CA ILE A 186 11.46 -4.08 6.48
C ILE A 186 12.77 -3.38 6.81
N ASN A 187 12.69 -2.08 7.09
CA ASN A 187 13.75 -1.24 7.61
C ASN A 187 13.10 -0.02 8.28
N ARG A 188 13.87 0.74 9.05
CA ARG A 188 13.40 1.93 9.75
C ARG A 188 12.76 2.93 8.78
N GLY A 189 11.51 3.28 9.06
CA GLY A 189 10.71 4.20 8.24
C GLY A 189 10.26 3.64 6.88
N VAL A 190 10.40 2.33 6.64
CA VAL A 190 9.95 1.66 5.42
C VAL A 190 9.05 0.49 5.77
N GLY A 191 7.74 0.71 5.65
CA GLY A 191 6.75 -0.36 5.73
C GLY A 191 6.61 -1.12 4.42
N ALA A 192 6.36 -2.42 4.51
CA ALA A 192 6.03 -3.30 3.41
C ALA A 192 4.82 -4.18 3.75
N LEU A 193 4.16 -4.64 2.70
CA LEU A 193 3.03 -5.57 2.75
C LEU A 193 3.46 -6.90 2.13
N ASP A 194 2.87 -8.00 2.62
CA ASP A 194 3.04 -9.31 2.01
C ASP A 194 2.32 -9.34 0.65
N GLY A 195 3.08 -9.52 -0.43
CA GLY A 195 2.51 -9.51 -1.78
C GLY A 195 1.69 -10.76 -2.11
N ASN A 196 1.94 -11.90 -1.45
CA ASN A 196 1.09 -13.08 -1.58
C ASN A 196 -0.26 -12.86 -0.90
N GLU A 197 -0.28 -12.18 0.25
CA GLU A 197 -1.52 -11.79 0.92
C GLU A 197 -2.35 -10.87 0.01
N VAL A 198 -1.72 -9.82 -0.54
CA VAL A 198 -2.36 -8.89 -1.48
C VAL A 198 -2.93 -9.63 -2.69
N TYR A 199 -2.15 -10.51 -3.31
CA TYR A 199 -2.61 -11.28 -4.46
C TYR A 199 -3.76 -12.24 -4.11
N SER A 200 -3.66 -12.94 -2.99
CA SER A 200 -4.71 -13.83 -2.47
C SER A 200 -6.03 -13.09 -2.31
N GLU A 201 -6.00 -11.86 -1.77
CA GLU A 201 -7.19 -11.05 -1.60
C GLU A 201 -7.76 -10.55 -2.94
N LEU A 202 -6.90 -10.17 -3.90
CA LEU A 202 -7.34 -9.77 -5.24
C LEU A 202 -8.08 -10.89 -5.98
N VAL A 203 -7.62 -12.14 -5.88
CA VAL A 203 -8.24 -13.27 -6.60
C VAL A 203 -9.54 -13.77 -5.96
N LYS A 204 -9.76 -13.46 -4.67
CA LYS A 204 -10.97 -13.78 -3.91
C LYS A 204 -12.12 -12.79 -4.11
N LEU A 205 -11.86 -11.64 -4.74
CA LEU A 205 -12.88 -10.60 -4.93
C LEU A 205 -14.14 -11.16 -5.61
N PRO A 206 -15.36 -10.72 -5.19
CA PRO A 206 -16.60 -11.22 -5.77
C PRO A 206 -16.70 -10.91 -7.27
N LYS A 207 -16.78 -11.97 -8.09
CA LYS A 207 -16.88 -11.87 -9.56
C LYS A 207 -18.32 -11.96 -10.07
N ASP A 208 -19.20 -12.62 -9.32
CA ASP A 208 -20.57 -12.89 -9.74
C ASP A 208 -21.59 -11.91 -9.15
N THR A 209 -21.20 -11.17 -8.11
CA THR A 209 -22.04 -10.16 -7.46
C THR A 209 -22.16 -8.91 -8.33
N GLU A 210 -23.39 -8.47 -8.63
CA GLU A 210 -23.62 -7.28 -9.45
C GLU A 210 -23.14 -5.99 -8.80
N LYS A 211 -23.36 -5.85 -7.48
CA LYS A 211 -22.99 -4.66 -6.69
C LYS A 211 -22.55 -5.06 -5.29
N TYR A 212 -21.45 -4.48 -4.81
CA TYR A 212 -20.98 -4.67 -3.44
C TYR A 212 -20.11 -3.51 -2.96
N THR A 213 -19.95 -3.37 -1.65
CA THR A 213 -18.98 -2.46 -1.03
C THR A 213 -17.71 -3.20 -0.64
N LEU A 214 -16.57 -2.50 -0.72
CA LEU A 214 -15.25 -3.01 -0.44
C LEU A 214 -14.43 -1.95 0.30
N CYS A 215 -13.86 -2.30 1.45
CA CYS A 215 -12.80 -1.50 2.06
C CYS A 215 -11.44 -2.09 1.79
N VAL A 216 -10.49 -1.26 1.38
CA VAL A 216 -9.09 -1.67 1.21
C VAL A 216 -8.22 -0.77 2.06
N GLY A 217 -7.38 -1.33 2.91
CA GLY A 217 -6.55 -0.56 3.82
C GLY A 217 -5.21 -1.22 4.10
N ALA A 218 -4.28 -0.42 4.59
CA ALA A 218 -2.99 -0.87 5.08
C ALA A 218 -2.65 -0.11 6.36
N ALA A 219 -2.19 -0.83 7.39
CA ALA A 219 -1.86 -0.20 8.67
C ALA A 219 -0.76 -0.93 9.42
N CYS A 220 0.01 -0.15 10.17
CA CYS A 220 0.95 -0.65 11.17
C CYS A 220 0.40 -0.36 12.58
N ASN A 221 1.25 -0.36 13.60
CA ASN A 221 0.82 -0.01 14.95
C ASN A 221 0.42 1.47 15.08
N CYS A 222 1.09 2.36 14.35
CA CYS A 222 0.98 3.82 14.58
C CYS A 222 0.30 4.62 13.46
N HIS A 223 0.24 4.06 12.25
CA HIS A 223 -0.30 4.71 11.05
C HIS A 223 -1.21 3.75 10.30
N GLY A 224 -2.24 4.27 9.65
CA GLY A 224 -3.10 3.49 8.77
C GLY A 224 -3.73 4.35 7.69
N ILE A 225 -4.10 3.72 6.60
CA ILE A 225 -4.89 4.32 5.53
C ILE A 225 -5.93 3.30 5.08
N ILE A 226 -7.16 3.74 4.89
CA ILE A 226 -8.27 2.90 4.43
C ILE A 226 -9.11 3.68 3.43
N THR A 227 -9.53 3.01 2.36
CA THR A 227 -10.38 3.57 1.31
C THR A 227 -11.63 2.72 1.17
N PHE A 228 -12.78 3.39 1.08
CA PHE A 228 -14.10 2.79 0.95
C PHE A 228 -14.57 2.89 -0.49
N LEU A 229 -14.93 1.75 -1.07
CA LEU A 229 -15.26 1.61 -2.48
C LEU A 229 -16.62 0.96 -2.65
N ARG A 230 -17.36 1.41 -3.66
CA ARG A 230 -18.53 0.72 -4.22
C ARG A 230 -18.16 0.17 -5.58
N CYS A 231 -18.47 -1.09 -5.79
CA CYS A 231 -18.14 -1.83 -7.01
C CYS A 231 -19.43 -2.25 -7.69
N SER A 232 -19.55 -2.03 -9.00
CA SER A 232 -20.70 -2.45 -9.79
C SER A 232 -20.27 -3.03 -11.13
N LYS A 233 -20.86 -4.14 -11.57
CA LYS A 233 -20.57 -4.69 -12.91
C LYS A 233 -20.93 -3.67 -13.98
N THR A 234 -19.99 -3.42 -14.90
CA THR A 234 -20.29 -2.67 -16.12
C THR A 234 -21.23 -3.51 -16.98
N ALA A 235 -22.36 -2.94 -17.43
CA ALA A 235 -23.21 -3.59 -18.40
C ALA A 235 -22.36 -3.98 -19.62
N LYS A 236 -22.50 -5.22 -20.12
CA LYS A 236 -21.89 -5.61 -21.38
C LYS A 236 -22.52 -4.73 -22.47
N SER A 237 -21.74 -3.81 -23.04
CA SER A 237 -22.07 -3.09 -24.28
C SER A 237 -22.05 -4.05 -25.46
#